data_AF-A0A371J8C8-F1
#
_entry.id   AF-A0A371J8C8-F1
#
_cell.length_a   1.000
_cell.length_b   1.000
_cell.length_c   1.000
_cell.angle_alpha   90.00
_cell.angle_beta   90.00
_cell.angle_gamma   90.00
#
_symmetry.space_group_name_H-M   'P 1'
#
loop_
_entity.id
_entity.type
_entity.pdbx_description
1 polymer ?
#
loop_
_entity_poly.entity_id
_entity_poly.type
_entity_poly.pdbx_seq_one_letter_code
_entity_poly.pdbx_strand_id
1 'polypeptide(L)'
;MKSQYTNSLTPEKYKLLKKYSLTLNNDLIWEFKHNKYHTVKYFSNKFATKESTLALLFNIHKLCYAKIKFFEKNIDKYDSYKYSFNDGFVKCPLYDMEFMLHKYSNIMIDIRNLQEIKNIEEFHKFCDHLESFEGTASN
;
A
#
# COMPACT_ATOMS: atom_id res chain seq x y z
N MET A 1 -4.94 -23.50 16.55
CA MET A 1 -4.17 -23.50 15.29
C MET A 1 -4.03 -22.13 14.62
N LYS A 2 -5.07 -21.28 14.49
CA LYS A 2 -4.92 -19.95 13.84
C LYS A 2 -3.92 -19.00 14.51
N SER A 3 -3.75 -19.07 15.84
CA SER A 3 -2.88 -18.13 16.58
C SER A 3 -1.40 -18.21 16.22
N GLN A 4 -0.88 -19.39 15.89
CA GLN A 4 0.56 -19.56 15.63
C GLN A 4 1.01 -18.87 14.33
N TYR A 5 0.13 -18.77 13.33
CA TYR A 5 0.44 -18.21 12.01
C TYR A 5 0.35 -16.69 11.95
N THR A 6 -0.35 -16.09 12.90
CA THR A 6 -0.51 -14.64 12.97
C THR A 6 0.55 -13.99 13.85
N ASN A 7 1.12 -14.72 14.82
CA ASN A 7 2.10 -14.20 15.79
C ASN A 7 3.39 -13.61 15.18
N SER A 8 3.68 -13.88 13.90
CA SER A 8 4.82 -13.32 13.17
C SER A 8 4.51 -12.03 12.42
N LEU A 9 3.25 -11.57 12.43
CA LEU A 9 2.85 -10.30 11.82
C LEU A 9 3.11 -9.15 12.78
N THR A 10 3.63 -8.04 12.25
CA THR A 10 3.80 -6.81 13.04
C THR A 10 2.44 -6.22 13.40
N PRO A 11 2.32 -5.45 14.49
CA PRO A 11 1.08 -4.78 14.86
C PRO A 11 0.49 -3.92 13.73
N GLU A 12 1.35 -3.32 12.91
CA GLU A 12 0.93 -2.52 11.76
C GLU A 12 0.27 -3.38 10.66
N LYS A 13 0.86 -4.53 10.32
CA LYS A 13 0.24 -5.49 9.38
C LYS A 13 -1.12 -5.97 9.90
N TYR A 14 -1.26 -6.22 11.19
CA TYR A 14 -2.56 -6.56 11.77
C TYR A 14 -3.61 -5.46 11.61
N LYS A 15 -3.23 -4.19 11.82
CA LYS A 15 -4.12 -3.05 11.61
C LYS A 15 -4.55 -2.96 10.14
N LEU A 16 -3.64 -3.19 9.20
CA LEU A 16 -3.94 -3.25 7.77
C LEU A 16 -4.95 -4.37 7.46
N LEU A 17 -4.68 -5.60 7.89
CA LEU A 17 -5.56 -6.74 7.64
C LEU A 17 -6.96 -6.52 8.23
N LYS A 18 -7.04 -5.88 9.40
CA LYS A 18 -8.31 -5.49 10.04
C LYS A 18 -9.03 -4.39 9.25
N LYS A 19 -8.32 -3.36 8.76
CA LYS A 19 -8.90 -2.28 7.92
C LYS A 19 -9.66 -2.87 6.73
N TYR A 20 -9.07 -3.85 6.05
CA TYR A 20 -9.68 -4.50 4.88
C TYR A 20 -10.54 -5.72 5.21
N SER A 21 -10.82 -5.97 6.49
CA SER A 21 -11.64 -7.11 6.95
C SER A 21 -11.16 -8.47 6.41
N LEU A 22 -9.84 -8.65 6.31
CA LEU A 22 -9.25 -9.87 5.79
C LEU A 22 -9.18 -10.95 6.87
N THR A 23 -9.49 -12.18 6.47
CA THR A 23 -9.42 -13.35 7.35
C THR A 23 -8.53 -14.42 6.74
N LEU A 24 -7.83 -15.16 7.59
CA LEU A 24 -6.98 -16.27 7.15
C LEU A 24 -7.82 -17.54 7.01
N ASN A 25 -7.81 -18.11 5.80
CA ASN A 25 -8.49 -19.36 5.49
C ASN A 25 -7.62 -20.61 5.77
N ASN A 26 -8.14 -21.80 5.46
CA ASN A 26 -7.45 -23.06 5.72
C ASN A 26 -6.23 -23.30 4.81
N ASP A 27 -6.20 -22.69 3.62
CA ASP A 27 -5.07 -22.74 2.68
C ASP A 27 -3.98 -21.72 3.03
N LEU A 28 -4.08 -21.08 4.19
CA LEU A 28 -3.22 -19.99 4.62
C LEU A 28 -3.22 -18.80 3.63
N ILE A 29 -4.39 -18.49 3.06
CA ILE A 29 -4.61 -17.33 2.20
C ILE A 29 -5.45 -16.29 2.96
N TRP A 30 -5.01 -15.04 2.92
CA TRP A 30 -5.77 -13.89 3.40
C TRP A 30 -6.84 -13.54 2.37
N GLU A 31 -8.10 -13.58 2.79
CA GLU A 31 -9.25 -13.36 1.93
C GLU A 31 -10.30 -12.45 2.59
N PHE A 32 -10.99 -11.68 1.76
CA PHE A 32 -12.21 -11.00 2.13
C PHE A 32 -13.40 -11.93 1.85
N LYS A 33 -14.17 -12.24 2.89
CA LYS A 33 -15.35 -13.10 2.80
C LYS A 33 -16.60 -12.31 3.16
N HIS A 34 -17.59 -12.35 2.28
CA HIS A 34 -18.90 -11.76 2.51
C HIS A 34 -20.00 -12.78 2.16
N ASN A 35 -21.11 -12.76 2.90
CA ASN A 35 -22.17 -13.77 2.72
C ASN A 35 -22.88 -13.68 1.36
N LYS A 36 -22.90 -12.49 0.75
CA LYS A 36 -23.60 -12.22 -0.52
C LYS A 36 -22.67 -12.12 -1.75
N TYR A 37 -21.37 -11.97 -1.56
CA TYR A 37 -20.42 -11.71 -2.65
C TYR A 37 -19.37 -12.81 -2.74
N HIS A 38 -18.76 -12.95 -3.92
CA HIS A 38 -17.64 -13.87 -4.10
C HIS A 38 -16.51 -13.54 -3.13
N THR A 39 -15.89 -14.59 -2.60
CA THR A 39 -14.71 -14.47 -1.74
C THR A 39 -13.53 -13.97 -2.58
N VAL A 40 -12.90 -12.89 -2.13
CA VAL A 40 -11.74 -12.30 -2.82
C VAL A 40 -10.49 -12.75 -2.08
N LYS A 41 -9.65 -13.53 -2.75
CA LYS A 41 -8.33 -13.95 -2.26
C LYS A 41 -7.30 -12.89 -2.61
N TYR A 42 -6.47 -12.49 -1.64
CA TYR A 42 -5.44 -11.47 -1.83
C TYR A 42 -4.04 -12.10 -1.92
N PHE A 43 -3.52 -12.62 -0.80
CA PHE A 43 -2.16 -13.15 -0.74
C PHE A 43 -2.02 -14.25 0.31
N SER A 44 -0.96 -15.05 0.19
CA SER A 44 -0.64 -16.08 1.18
C SER A 44 -0.13 -15.48 2.49
N ASN A 45 -0.29 -16.22 3.59
CA ASN A 45 0.29 -15.85 4.87
C ASN A 45 1.82 -15.76 4.80
N LYS A 46 2.46 -16.61 3.98
CA LYS A 46 3.91 -16.54 3.73
C LYS A 46 4.32 -15.20 3.13
N PHE A 47 3.51 -14.64 2.24
CA PHE A 47 3.74 -13.29 1.70
C PHE A 47 3.55 -12.22 2.80
N ALA A 48 2.45 -12.33 3.56
CA ALA A 48 2.16 -11.42 4.68
C ALA A 48 3.26 -11.37 5.74
N THR A 49 3.89 -12.49 6.05
CA THR A 49 4.97 -12.54 7.03
C THR A 49 6.28 -11.97 6.48
N LYS A 50 6.62 -12.27 5.22
CA LYS A 50 7.90 -11.89 4.60
C LYS A 50 7.97 -10.42 4.15
N GLU A 51 6.92 -9.91 3.53
CA GLU A 51 6.96 -8.60 2.85
C GLU A 51 6.59 -7.45 3.78
N SER A 52 6.86 -6.21 3.38
CA SER A 52 6.55 -5.02 4.19
C SER A 52 5.03 -4.75 4.29
N THR A 53 4.61 -3.92 5.26
CA THR A 53 3.23 -3.42 5.31
C THR A 53 2.86 -2.71 4.00
N LEU A 54 3.79 -1.96 3.40
CA LEU A 54 3.58 -1.24 2.14
C LEU A 54 3.29 -2.20 0.98
N ALA A 55 4.07 -3.27 0.87
CA ALA A 55 3.86 -4.30 -0.14
C ALA A 55 2.49 -4.98 0.01
N LEU A 56 2.03 -5.22 1.24
CA LEU A 56 0.69 -5.76 1.48
C LEU A 56 -0.40 -4.77 1.10
N LEU A 57 -0.29 -3.51 1.52
CA LEU A 57 -1.24 -2.45 1.16
C LEU A 57 -1.36 -2.34 -0.37
N PHE A 58 -0.23 -2.27 -1.06
CA PHE A 58 -0.19 -2.14 -2.51
C PHE A 58 -0.71 -3.38 -3.23
N ASN A 59 -0.49 -4.58 -2.67
CA ASN A 59 -1.07 -5.80 -3.21
C ASN A 59 -2.60 -5.80 -3.08
N ILE A 60 -3.15 -5.30 -1.96
CA ILE A 60 -4.60 -5.11 -1.79
C ILE A 60 -5.17 -4.18 -2.86
N HIS A 61 -4.43 -3.11 -3.19
CA HIS A 61 -4.74 -2.19 -4.28
C HIS A 61 -4.30 -2.67 -5.68
N LYS A 62 -3.93 -3.95 -5.82
CA LYS A 62 -3.57 -4.60 -7.09
C LYS A 62 -2.45 -3.88 -7.86
N LEU A 63 -1.53 -3.21 -7.16
CA LEU A 63 -0.35 -2.64 -7.79
C LEU A 63 0.67 -3.72 -8.16
N CYS A 64 1.31 -3.56 -9.32
CA CYS A 64 2.31 -4.50 -9.79
C CYS A 64 3.61 -4.39 -8.97
N TYR A 65 4.43 -5.43 -9.04
CA TYR A 65 5.65 -5.55 -8.24
C TYR A 65 6.67 -4.44 -8.50
N ALA A 66 6.75 -3.92 -9.73
CA ALA A 66 7.62 -2.79 -10.07
C ALA A 66 7.28 -1.54 -9.24
N LYS A 67 5.99 -1.22 -9.07
CA LYS A 67 5.55 -0.11 -8.23
C LYS A 67 5.87 -0.36 -6.78
N ILE A 68 5.58 -1.56 -6.27
CA ILE A 68 5.92 -1.94 -4.89
C ILE A 68 7.40 -1.69 -4.62
N LYS A 69 8.30 -2.19 -5.49
CA LYS A 69 9.74 -2.05 -5.28
C LYS A 69 10.24 -0.62 -5.37
N PHE A 70 9.71 0.17 -6.30
CA PHE A 70 10.03 1.59 -6.38
C PHE A 70 9.68 2.32 -5.09
N PHE A 71 8.44 2.18 -4.61
CA PHE A 71 8.01 2.90 -3.41
C PHE A 71 8.63 2.34 -2.13
N GLU A 72 8.89 1.04 -2.02
CA GLU A 72 9.64 0.49 -0.87
C GLU A 72 11.05 1.09 -0.75
N LYS A 73 11.73 1.34 -1.88
CA LYS A 73 13.07 1.93 -1.90
C LYS A 73 13.07 3.42 -1.57
N ASN A 74 11.99 4.13 -1.91
CA ASN A 74 11.91 5.59 -1.84
C ASN A 74 10.88 6.10 -0.82
N ILE A 75 10.37 5.25 0.08
CA ILE A 75 9.23 5.58 0.95
C ILE A 75 9.52 6.78 1.87
N ASP A 76 10.79 7.00 2.21
CA ASP A 76 11.28 8.13 3.00
C ASP A 76 10.98 9.49 2.35
N LYS A 77 10.80 9.52 1.03
CA LYS A 77 10.45 10.72 0.25
C LYS A 77 8.95 11.02 0.22
N TYR A 78 8.13 10.17 0.85
CA TYR A 78 6.69 10.30 0.87
C TYR A 78 6.15 10.34 2.30
N ASP A 79 5.05 11.05 2.48
CA ASP A 79 4.24 10.99 3.70
C ASP A 79 2.91 10.30 3.41
N SER A 80 2.44 9.49 4.36
CA SER A 80 1.18 8.75 4.27
C SER A 80 -0.02 9.63 4.61
N TYR A 81 -1.01 9.67 3.71
CA TYR A 81 -2.23 10.45 3.85
C TYR A 81 -3.49 9.61 3.57
N LYS A 82 -4.61 10.07 4.12
CA LYS A 82 -5.96 9.63 3.77
C LYS A 82 -6.89 10.83 3.64
N TYR A 83 -8.04 10.64 3.00
CA TYR A 83 -9.03 11.70 2.87
C TYR A 83 -10.12 11.59 3.97
N SER A 84 -10.36 12.69 4.67
CA SER A 84 -11.48 12.91 5.59
C SER A 84 -12.44 13.90 4.94
N PHE A 85 -13.74 13.62 4.96
CA PHE A 85 -14.75 14.58 4.48
C PHE A 85 -14.73 15.91 5.26
N ASN A 86 -14.38 15.84 6.55
CA ASN A 86 -14.36 17.02 7.43
C ASN A 86 -13.06 17.82 7.30
N ASP A 87 -11.92 17.12 7.19
CA ASP A 87 -10.59 17.71 7.37
C ASP A 87 -9.74 17.71 6.08
N GLY A 88 -10.28 17.19 4.97
CA GLY A 88 -9.54 17.00 3.73
C GLY A 88 -8.44 15.94 3.86
N PHE A 89 -7.25 16.22 3.34
CA PHE A 89 -6.11 15.29 3.41
C PHE A 89 -5.45 15.34 4.79
N VAL A 90 -5.52 14.24 5.53
CA VAL A 90 -4.93 14.10 6.86
C VAL A 90 -3.77 13.10 6.86
N LYS A 91 -2.67 13.44 7.55
CA LYS A 91 -1.57 12.50 7.77
C LYS A 91 -2.08 11.29 8.53
N CYS A 92 -1.61 10.11 8.15
CA CYS A 92 -2.03 8.86 8.75
C CYS A 92 -0.87 7.86 8.84
N PRO A 93 -0.99 6.80 9.65
CA PRO A 93 -0.04 5.69 9.62
C PRO A 93 -0.09 4.95 8.28
N LEU A 94 1.01 4.27 7.92
CA LEU A 94 1.15 3.59 6.63
C LEU A 94 0.05 2.54 6.39
N TYR A 95 -0.38 1.79 7.40
CA TYR A 95 -1.47 0.82 7.24
C TYR A 95 -2.82 1.43 6.81
N ASP A 96 -3.02 2.72 7.06
CA ASP A 96 -4.27 3.44 6.77
C ASP A 96 -4.15 4.34 5.53
N MET A 97 -3.01 4.30 4.86
CA MET A 97 -2.68 5.16 3.73
C MET A 97 -3.56 4.86 2.51
N GLU A 98 -4.07 5.93 1.90
CA GLU A 98 -4.81 5.92 0.63
C GLU A 98 -4.17 6.86 -0.40
N PHE A 99 -3.41 7.84 0.09
CA PHE A 99 -2.66 8.80 -0.69
C PHE A 99 -1.23 8.90 -0.16
N MET A 100 -0.30 9.24 -1.06
CA MET A 100 1.08 9.55 -0.74
C MET A 100 1.37 11.00 -1.13
N LEU A 101 1.85 11.81 -0.20
CA LEU A 101 2.36 13.14 -0.51
C LEU A 101 3.85 13.02 -0.82
N HIS A 102 4.27 13.34 -2.04
CA HIS A 102 5.68 13.44 -2.37
C HIS A 102 6.27 14.71 -1.75
N LYS A 103 7.23 14.57 -0.83
CA LYS A 103 7.73 15.67 0.02
C LYS A 103 8.36 16.82 -0.77
N TYR A 104 9.00 16.51 -1.90
CA TYR A 104 9.74 17.48 -2.70
C TYR A 104 8.85 18.27 -3.67
N SER A 105 7.85 17.61 -4.28
CA SER A 105 6.97 18.26 -5.26
C SER A 105 5.63 18.73 -4.69
N ASN A 106 5.29 18.34 -3.46
CA ASN A 106 3.97 18.51 -2.85
C ASN A 106 2.82 17.88 -3.67
N ILE A 107 3.13 16.95 -4.58
CA ILE A 107 2.12 16.23 -5.37
C ILE A 107 1.48 15.15 -4.50
N MET A 108 0.15 15.17 -4.43
CA MET A 108 -0.65 14.13 -3.79
C MET A 108 -0.95 13.01 -4.77
N ILE A 109 -0.56 11.78 -4.43
CA ILE A 109 -0.67 10.60 -5.30
C ILE A 109 -1.71 9.67 -4.70
N ASP A 110 -2.82 9.47 -5.40
CA ASP A 110 -3.80 8.44 -5.05
C ASP A 110 -3.26 7.05 -5.42
N ILE A 111 -3.24 6.12 -4.46
CA ILE A 111 -2.79 4.75 -4.70
C ILE A 111 -3.63 4.06 -5.79
N ARG A 112 -4.92 4.41 -5.93
CA ARG A 112 -5.80 3.88 -6.97
C ARG A 112 -5.40 4.36 -8.36
N ASN A 113 -4.94 5.61 -8.49
CA ASN A 113 -4.47 6.14 -9.78
C ASN A 113 -3.20 5.42 -10.25
N LEU A 114 -2.33 4.99 -9.32
CA LEU A 114 -1.16 4.17 -9.66
C LEU A 114 -1.55 2.81 -10.26
N GLN A 115 -2.73 2.29 -9.95
CA GLN A 115 -3.23 1.05 -10.55
C GLN A 115 -3.52 1.22 -12.05
N GLU A 116 -3.92 2.42 -12.47
CA GLU A 116 -4.28 2.71 -13.86
C GLU A 116 -3.07 2.82 -14.80
N ILE A 117 -1.88 3.13 -14.26
CA ILE A 117 -0.62 3.16 -15.02
C ILE A 117 -0.21 1.72 -15.37
N LYS A 118 -0.66 1.22 -16.52
CA LYS A 118 -0.39 -0.17 -16.94
C LYS A 118 0.94 -0.32 -17.69
N ASN A 119 1.42 0.76 -18.31
CA ASN A 119 2.64 0.77 -19.09
C ASN A 119 3.86 1.10 -18.20
N ILE A 120 4.94 0.32 -18.35
CA ILE A 120 6.18 0.54 -17.59
C ILE A 120 6.89 1.85 -17.95
N GLU A 121 6.86 2.28 -19.21
CA GLU A 121 7.43 3.55 -19.66
C GLU A 121 6.67 4.74 -19.08
N GLU A 122 5.34 4.63 -19.00
CA GLU A 122 4.51 5.63 -18.34
C GLU A 122 4.81 5.70 -16.84
N PHE A 123 5.02 4.54 -16.20
CA PHE A 123 5.45 4.51 -14.81
C PHE A 123 6.84 5.12 -14.60
N HIS A 124 7.80 4.87 -15.50
CA HIS A 124 9.11 5.53 -15.44
C HIS A 124 8.98 7.05 -15.61
N LYS A 125 8.22 7.54 -16.60
CA LYS A 125 7.96 8.97 -16.76
C LYS A 125 7.34 9.60 -15.52
N PHE A 126 6.42 8.88 -14.87
CA PHE A 126 5.84 9.31 -13.60
C PHE A 126 6.90 9.42 -12.49
N CYS A 127 7.79 8.42 -12.38
CA CYS A 127 8.88 8.45 -11.39
C CYS A 127 9.87 9.58 -11.70
N ASP A 128 10.34 9.69 -12.94
CA ASP A 128 11.28 10.73 -13.40
C ASP A 128 10.71 12.13 -13.13
N HIS A 129 9.41 12.32 -13.34
CA HIS A 129 8.74 13.58 -13.04
C HIS A 129 8.83 13.91 -11.55
N LEU A 130 8.53 12.97 -10.65
CA LEU A 130 8.66 13.21 -9.20
C LEU A 130 10.11 13.46 -8.79
N GLU A 131 11.04 12.64 -9.27
CA GLU A 131 12.46 12.72 -8.93
C GLU A 131 13.11 14.04 -9.42
N SER A 132 12.58 14.65 -10.49
CA SER A 132 13.04 15.96 -10.97
C SER A 132 12.91 17.09 -9.94
N PHE A 133 12.02 16.95 -8.96
CA PHE A 133 11.86 17.92 -7.86
C PHE A 133 12.82 17.68 -6.68
N GLU A 134 13.48 16.52 -6.62
CA GLU A 134 14.37 16.19 -5.50
C GLU A 134 15.70 16.95 -5.58
N GLY A 135 16.14 17.31 -6.79
CA GLY A 135 17.36 18.08 -7.03
C GLY A 135 17.27 19.58 -6.73
N THR A 136 16.07 20.12 -6.47
CA THR A 136 15.86 21.55 -6.21
C THR A 136 15.68 21.88 -4.72
N ALA A 137 15.61 20.87 -3.84
CA ALA A 137 15.45 21.04 -2.40
C ALA A 137 16.79 21.22 -1.65
N SER A 138 17.69 22.01 -2.23
CA SER A 138 18.85 22.58 -1.54
C SER A 138 18.80 24.09 -1.70
N ASN A 139 18.06 24.74 -0.81
CA ASN A 139 18.22 26.14 -0.40
C ASN A 139 17.43 26.39 0.89
#